data_AF-A0A9D8QKL0-F1
#
_entry.id   AF-A0A9D8QKL0-F1
#
_cell.length_a   1.000
_cell.length_b   1.000
_cell.length_c   1.000
_cell.angle_alpha   90.00
_cell.angle_beta   90.00
_cell.angle_gamma   90.00
#
_symmetry.space_group_name_H-M   'P 1'
#
loop_
_entity.id
_entity.type
_entity.pdbx_description
1 polymer ?
#
loop_
_entity_poly.entity_id
_entity_poly.type
_entity_poly.pdbx_seq_one_letter_code
_entity_poly.pdbx_strand_id
1 'polypeptide(L)'
;MKKKMIALIVSLLLFLILFFAGYLYYMLHSDMEVRTEIRPIDDETYQTLGALEYVDHPEQKNFRNLLFTFKFKYSDGVENIQTELTEPFSQLLTTDVYWSGEGFEYDDTKRKEYTAKQEIVLYMGEISEDELIDLLNEGMFIVTWTEDGKEKRKEFKIGETAIFIQ
;
A
#
# COMPACT_ATOMS: atom_id res chain seq x y z
N MET A 1 36.09 -6.44 -43.87
CA MET A 1 34.63 -6.69 -43.74
C MET A 1 34.30 -7.81 -42.76
N LYS A 2 34.82 -9.04 -42.93
CA LYS A 2 34.49 -10.20 -42.06
C LYS A 2 34.67 -9.95 -40.55
N LYS A 3 35.77 -9.35 -40.10
CA LYS A 3 36.02 -9.05 -38.67
C LYS A 3 35.01 -8.05 -38.06
N LYS A 4 34.63 -7.01 -38.82
CA LYS A 4 33.61 -6.03 -38.38
C LYS A 4 32.23 -6.68 -38.28
N MET A 5 31.90 -7.56 -39.21
CA MET A 5 30.64 -8.32 -39.21
C MET A 5 30.57 -9.30 -38.03
N ILE A 6 31.67 -9.99 -37.71
CA ILE A 6 31.76 -10.87 -36.53
C ILE A 6 31.60 -10.05 -35.24
N ALA A 7 32.29 -8.92 -35.10
CA ALA A 7 32.16 -8.05 -33.92
C ALA A 7 30.72 -7.54 -33.73
N LEU A 8 30.03 -7.21 -34.83
CA LEU A 8 28.65 -6.74 -34.79
C LEU A 8 27.68 -7.85 -34.38
N ILE A 9 27.87 -9.07 -34.87
CA ILE A 9 27.10 -10.26 -34.46
C ILE A 9 27.33 -10.56 -32.97
N VAL A 10 28.57 -10.51 -32.50
CA VAL A 10 28.91 -10.75 -31.09
C VAL A 10 28.30 -9.65 -30.19
N SER A 11 28.36 -8.39 -30.61
CA SER A 11 27.74 -7.28 -29.87
C SER A 11 26.22 -7.41 -29.80
N LEU A 12 25.57 -7.85 -30.88
CA LEU A 12 24.13 -8.06 -30.91
C LEU A 12 23.71 -9.23 -30.00
N LEU A 13 24.47 -10.33 -30.01
CA LEU A 13 24.25 -11.47 -29.11
C LEU A 13 24.42 -11.07 -27.64
N LEU A 14 25.46 -10.31 -27.30
CA LEU A 14 25.67 -9.79 -25.95
C LEU A 14 24.51 -8.88 -25.51
N PHE A 15 24.04 -8.00 -26.39
CA PHE A 15 22.89 -7.15 -26.10
C PHE A 15 21.63 -7.97 -25.84
N LEU A 16 21.35 -8.98 -26.67
CA LEU A 16 20.21 -9.87 -26.46
C LEU A 16 20.31 -10.63 -25.13
N ILE A 17 21.48 -11.18 -24.79
CA ILE A 17 21.68 -11.87 -23.51
C ILE A 17 21.40 -10.94 -22.33
N LEU A 18 21.94 -9.71 -22.35
CA LEU A 18 21.71 -8.72 -21.29
C LEU A 18 20.24 -8.29 -21.22
N PHE A 19 19.59 -8.09 -22.37
CA PHE A 19 18.17 -7.75 -22.44
C PHE A 19 17.29 -8.85 -21.84
N PHE A 20 17.51 -10.11 -22.23
CA PHE A 20 16.78 -11.25 -21.68
C PHE A 20 17.04 -11.43 -20.18
N ALA A 21 18.29 -11.28 -19.72
CA ALA A 21 18.61 -11.36 -18.30
C ALA A 21 17.91 -10.26 -17.48
N GLY A 22 17.91 -9.02 -17.98
CA GLY A 22 17.20 -7.91 -17.34
C GLY A 22 15.68 -8.09 -17.32
N TYR A 23 15.10 -8.61 -18.41
CA TYR A 23 13.68 -8.92 -18.48
C TYR A 23 13.27 -10.05 -17.52
N LEU A 24 14.08 -11.12 -17.45
CA LEU A 24 13.89 -12.20 -16.48
C LEU A 24 14.01 -11.69 -15.05
N TYR A 25 14.98 -10.83 -14.76
CA TYR A 25 15.12 -10.22 -13.45
C TYR A 25 13.86 -9.42 -13.07
N TYR A 26 13.35 -8.59 -13.96
CA TYR A 26 12.11 -7.83 -13.74
C TYR A 26 10.90 -8.74 -13.51
N MET A 27 10.75 -9.82 -14.28
CA MET A 27 9.62 -10.75 -14.15
C MET A 27 9.70 -11.58 -12.85
N LEU A 28 10.92 -11.88 -12.39
CA LEU A 28 11.15 -12.70 -11.20
C LEU A 28 11.23 -11.87 -9.91
N HIS A 29 11.32 -10.53 -10.00
CA HIS A 29 11.41 -9.71 -8.81
C HIS A 29 10.04 -9.46 -8.21
N SER A 30 9.86 -9.96 -7.00
CA SER A 30 8.79 -9.62 -6.09
C SER A 30 8.80 -8.12 -5.80
N ASP A 31 7.68 -7.43 -6.04
CA ASP A 31 7.54 -5.99 -5.82
C ASP A 31 6.41 -5.71 -4.84
N MET A 32 6.66 -4.77 -3.94
CA MET A 32 5.72 -4.41 -2.88
C MET A 32 5.49 -2.91 -2.89
N GLU A 33 4.25 -2.52 -3.09
CA GLU A 33 3.79 -1.14 -3.05
C GLU A 33 2.93 -0.96 -1.80
N VAL A 34 3.25 0.06 -1.01
CA VAL A 34 2.45 0.46 0.16
C VAL A 34 2.19 1.95 0.05
N ARG A 35 0.94 2.34 0.31
CA ARG A 35 0.53 3.73 0.22
C ARG A 35 -0.63 4.02 1.16
N THR A 36 -0.58 5.19 1.79
CA THR A 36 -1.68 5.72 2.59
C THR A 36 -2.08 7.07 2.01
N GLU A 37 -3.26 7.16 1.40
CA GLU A 37 -3.77 8.41 0.82
C GLU A 37 -4.80 9.05 1.74
N ILE A 38 -4.63 10.31 2.10
CA ILE A 38 -5.58 11.06 2.93
C ILE A 38 -6.17 12.17 2.07
N ARG A 39 -7.49 12.13 1.84
CA ARG A 39 -8.18 13.02 0.89
C ARG A 39 -9.46 13.61 1.49
N PRO A 40 -9.95 14.76 1.00
CA PRO A 40 -11.30 15.23 1.28
C PRO A 40 -12.33 14.14 0.99
N ILE A 41 -13.37 14.06 1.83
CA ILE A 41 -14.52 13.20 1.52
C ILE A 41 -15.42 13.89 0.50
N ASP A 42 -16.01 13.10 -0.40
CA ASP A 42 -17.04 13.60 -1.31
C ASP A 42 -18.39 13.78 -0.61
N ASP A 43 -19.29 14.48 -1.31
CA ASP A 43 -20.62 14.82 -0.79
C ASP A 43 -21.48 13.59 -0.52
N GLU A 44 -21.35 12.54 -1.35
CA GLU A 44 -22.10 11.30 -1.22
C GLU A 44 -21.71 10.58 0.07
N THR A 45 -20.40 10.39 0.28
CA THR A 45 -19.86 9.77 1.49
C THR A 45 -20.27 10.56 2.72
N TYR A 46 -20.13 11.89 2.70
CA TYR A 46 -20.51 12.75 3.82
C TYR A 46 -22.00 12.64 4.19
N GLN A 47 -22.90 12.59 3.21
CA GLN A 47 -24.34 12.45 3.46
C GLN A 47 -24.72 11.09 4.07
N THR A 48 -23.88 10.07 3.90
CA THR A 48 -24.09 8.76 4.53
C THR A 48 -23.54 8.64 5.95
N LEU A 49 -22.81 9.65 6.43
CA LEU A 49 -22.32 9.65 7.82
C LEU A 49 -23.50 9.81 8.78
N GLY A 50 -23.72 8.82 9.63
CA GLY A 50 -24.67 8.92 10.74
C GLY A 50 -24.10 9.69 11.93
N ALA A 51 -24.94 10.06 12.89
CA ALA A 51 -24.54 10.65 14.19
C ALA A 51 -23.80 12.01 14.13
N LEU A 52 -23.90 12.75 13.01
CA LEU A 52 -23.33 14.10 12.88
C LEU A 52 -23.90 15.10 13.90
N GLU A 53 -25.11 14.86 14.43
CA GLU A 53 -25.73 15.72 15.43
C GLU A 53 -25.05 15.71 16.82
N TYR A 54 -24.10 14.80 17.06
CA TYR A 54 -23.35 14.67 18.31
C TYR A 54 -21.89 15.12 18.20
N VAL A 55 -21.51 15.77 17.10
CA VAL A 55 -20.14 16.22 16.81
C VAL A 55 -20.05 17.74 16.96
N ASP A 56 -19.00 18.23 17.63
CA ASP A 56 -18.83 19.67 17.89
C ASP A 56 -18.58 20.50 16.62
N HIS A 57 -17.93 19.91 15.60
CA HIS A 57 -17.66 20.54 14.31
C HIS A 57 -18.08 19.63 13.14
N PRO A 58 -19.38 19.47 12.88
CA PRO A 58 -19.87 18.47 11.94
C PRO A 58 -19.58 18.82 10.48
N GLU A 59 -18.98 19.97 10.16
CA GLU A 59 -18.79 20.39 8.77
C GLU A 59 -17.93 19.40 7.96
N GLN A 60 -18.34 19.07 6.73
CA GLN A 60 -17.65 18.14 5.81
C GLN A 60 -16.14 18.40 5.67
N LYS A 61 -15.71 19.66 5.72
CA LYS A 61 -14.28 20.05 5.65
C LYS A 61 -13.44 19.43 6.77
N ASN A 62 -14.05 19.04 7.89
CA ASN A 62 -13.42 18.41 9.04
C ASN A 62 -13.42 16.89 8.90
N PHE A 63 -13.90 16.32 7.79
CA PHE A 63 -13.82 14.90 7.54
C PHE A 63 -12.86 14.60 6.39
N ARG A 64 -12.16 13.48 6.50
CA ARG A 64 -11.24 12.97 5.47
C ARG A 64 -11.48 11.47 5.25
N ASN A 65 -11.13 11.00 4.07
CA ASN A 65 -11.04 9.58 3.77
C ASN A 65 -9.56 9.19 3.76
N LEU A 66 -9.18 8.24 4.59
CA LEU A 66 -7.87 7.60 4.59
C LEU A 66 -7.99 6.27 3.86
N LEU A 67 -7.20 6.14 2.80
CA LEU A 67 -7.10 4.94 2.00
C LEU A 67 -5.72 4.31 2.14
N PHE A 68 -5.65 3.23 2.91
CA PHE A 68 -4.47 2.38 2.99
C PHE A 68 -4.53 1.31 1.89
N THR A 69 -3.49 1.19 1.10
CA THR A 69 -3.35 0.16 0.07
C THR A 69 -1.97 -0.48 0.14
N PHE A 70 -1.96 -1.80 0.27
CA PHE A 70 -0.79 -2.63 0.08
C PHE A 70 -1.02 -3.55 -1.12
N LYS A 71 0.00 -3.65 -1.98
CA LYS A 71 0.05 -4.58 -3.09
C LYS A 71 1.36 -5.33 -3.07
N PHE A 72 1.28 -6.64 -3.22
CA PHE A 72 2.43 -7.51 -3.35
C PHE A 72 2.30 -8.31 -4.64
N LYS A 73 3.11 -7.96 -5.65
CA LYS A 73 3.29 -8.77 -6.85
C LYS A 73 4.39 -9.78 -6.60
N TYR A 74 4.09 -11.05 -6.83
CA TYR A 74 4.96 -12.14 -6.42
C TYR A 74 5.24 -13.16 -7.55
N SER A 75 6.32 -13.93 -7.38
CA SER A 75 6.75 -14.96 -8.34
C SER A 75 6.12 -16.33 -8.02
N ASP A 76 6.30 -17.34 -8.89
CA ASP A 76 5.72 -18.69 -8.71
C ASP A 76 6.17 -19.42 -7.43
N GLY A 77 7.27 -18.97 -6.79
CA GLY A 77 7.81 -19.60 -5.57
C GLY A 77 7.28 -19.03 -4.27
N VAL A 78 6.36 -18.05 -4.33
CA VAL A 78 5.80 -17.38 -3.15
C VAL A 78 4.48 -18.02 -2.74
N GLU A 79 4.38 -18.34 -1.46
CA GLU A 79 3.21 -18.96 -0.84
C GLU A 79 2.95 -18.36 0.56
N ASN A 80 1.76 -18.63 1.10
CA ASN A 80 1.38 -18.28 2.48
C ASN A 80 1.59 -16.79 2.83
N ILE A 81 1.13 -15.90 1.95
CA ILE A 81 1.17 -14.46 2.20
C ILE A 81 0.19 -14.14 3.34
N GLN A 82 0.67 -13.47 4.36
CA GLN A 82 -0.14 -12.97 5.48
C GLN A 82 0.23 -11.52 5.75
N THR A 83 -0.78 -10.74 6.12
CA THR A 83 -0.59 -9.35 6.52
C THR A 83 -1.18 -9.08 7.88
N GLU A 84 -0.50 -8.20 8.61
CA GLU A 84 -0.79 -7.87 9.99
C GLU A 84 -0.56 -6.37 10.19
N LEU A 85 -1.44 -5.74 10.96
CA LEU A 85 -1.19 -4.45 11.56
C LEU A 85 -0.80 -4.68 13.01
N THR A 86 0.25 -4.02 13.50
CA THR A 86 0.61 -4.11 14.92
C THR A 86 -0.53 -3.67 15.82
N GLU A 87 -1.31 -2.69 15.37
CA GLU A 87 -2.55 -2.26 16.00
C GLU A 87 -3.59 -1.93 14.92
N PRO A 88 -4.88 -2.25 15.13
CA PRO A 88 -5.94 -1.82 14.23
C PRO A 88 -5.97 -0.29 14.10
N PHE A 89 -6.35 0.23 12.94
CA PHE A 89 -6.47 1.68 12.73
C PHE A 89 -7.40 2.36 13.73
N SER A 90 -8.45 1.69 14.20
CA SER A 90 -9.35 2.22 15.23
C SER A 90 -8.69 2.44 16.58
N GLN A 91 -7.58 1.75 16.86
CA GLN A 91 -6.75 1.96 18.04
C GLN A 91 -5.69 3.03 17.77
N LEU A 92 -4.98 2.92 16.65
CA LEU A 92 -3.93 3.88 16.24
C LEU A 92 -4.45 5.31 16.12
N LEU A 93 -5.63 5.48 15.53
CA LEU A 93 -6.21 6.80 15.27
C LEU A 93 -7.02 7.33 16.46
N THR A 94 -7.17 6.57 17.55
CA THR A 94 -8.06 6.89 18.68
C THR A 94 -9.55 6.97 18.31
N THR A 95 -10.42 6.93 19.31
CA THR A 95 -11.88 7.03 19.11
C THR A 95 -12.34 8.40 18.62
N ASP A 96 -11.50 9.42 18.78
CA ASP A 96 -11.88 10.81 18.49
C ASP A 96 -11.57 11.15 17.02
N VAL A 97 -10.59 10.49 16.39
CA VAL A 97 -10.28 10.67 14.96
C VAL A 97 -10.88 9.57 14.11
N TYR A 98 -10.90 8.32 14.57
CA TYR A 98 -11.48 7.21 13.82
C TYR A 98 -13.02 7.29 13.84
N TRP A 99 -13.63 7.45 12.67
CA TRP A 99 -15.09 7.51 12.55
C TRP A 99 -15.68 6.15 12.18
N SER A 100 -15.29 5.64 11.02
CA SER A 100 -15.71 4.34 10.50
C SER A 100 -14.66 3.81 9.56
N GLY A 101 -14.69 2.51 9.28
CA GLY A 101 -13.72 1.92 8.37
C GLY A 101 -14.14 0.53 7.92
N GLU A 102 -13.72 0.20 6.71
CA GLU A 102 -13.86 -1.10 6.11
C GLU A 102 -12.55 -1.54 5.48
N GLY A 103 -12.33 -2.85 5.45
CA GLY A 103 -11.11 -3.41 4.89
C GLY A 103 -11.40 -4.70 4.16
N PHE A 104 -10.57 -4.99 3.17
CA PHE A 104 -10.57 -6.29 2.50
C PHE A 104 -9.15 -6.70 2.12
N GLU A 105 -8.99 -8.00 2.02
CA GLU A 105 -7.80 -8.65 1.52
C GLU A 105 -8.20 -9.57 0.37
N TYR A 106 -7.39 -9.60 -0.68
CA TYR A 106 -7.65 -10.40 -1.86
C TYR A 106 -6.35 -10.88 -2.50
N ASP A 107 -6.29 -12.18 -2.78
CA ASP A 107 -5.18 -12.81 -3.49
C ASP A 107 -5.62 -13.22 -4.91
N ASP A 108 -5.16 -12.46 -5.92
CA ASP A 108 -5.32 -12.84 -7.33
C ASP A 108 -4.20 -13.79 -7.73
N THR A 109 -4.39 -15.08 -7.45
CA THR A 109 -3.43 -16.14 -7.81
C THR A 109 -3.17 -16.28 -9.32
N LYS A 110 -4.06 -15.76 -10.19
CA LYS A 110 -3.82 -15.77 -11.65
C LYS A 110 -2.86 -14.67 -12.07
N ARG A 111 -2.97 -13.49 -11.46
CA ARG A 111 -2.08 -12.35 -11.71
C ARG A 111 -0.88 -12.33 -10.78
N LYS A 112 -0.86 -13.20 -9.75
CA LYS A 112 0.12 -13.26 -8.68
C LYS A 112 0.27 -11.93 -7.96
N GLU A 113 -0.87 -11.42 -7.54
CA GLU A 113 -0.97 -10.13 -6.86
C GLU A 113 -1.85 -10.27 -5.62
N TYR A 114 -1.24 -10.08 -4.46
CA TYR A 114 -1.94 -9.99 -3.19
C TYR A 114 -2.20 -8.50 -2.90
N THR A 115 -3.43 -8.18 -2.50
CA THR A 115 -3.85 -6.81 -2.16
C THR A 115 -4.50 -6.79 -0.79
N ALA A 116 -4.07 -5.86 0.06
CA ALA A 116 -4.78 -5.49 1.28
C ALA A 116 -5.18 -4.01 1.17
N LYS A 117 -6.46 -3.70 1.39
CA LYS A 117 -6.98 -2.34 1.29
C LYS A 117 -7.83 -2.03 2.51
N GLN A 118 -7.66 -0.84 3.07
CA GLN A 118 -8.54 -0.29 4.10
C GLN A 118 -8.98 1.12 3.73
N GLU A 119 -10.26 1.40 3.91
CA GLU A 119 -10.89 2.67 3.62
C GLU A 119 -11.57 3.17 4.90
N ILE A 120 -11.14 4.33 5.38
CA ILE A 120 -11.43 4.81 6.73
C ILE A 120 -11.90 6.27 6.66
N VAL A 121 -13.03 6.55 7.29
CA VAL A 121 -13.46 7.93 7.52
C VAL A 121 -12.80 8.45 8.79
N LEU A 122 -12.18 9.62 8.67
CA LEU A 122 -11.53 10.34 9.74
C LEU A 122 -12.32 11.61 10.09
N TYR A 123 -12.39 11.93 11.38
CA TYR A 123 -12.79 13.24 11.88
C TYR A 123 -11.55 14.04 12.31
N MET A 124 -11.30 15.14 11.60
CA MET A 124 -10.14 16.03 11.70
C MET A 124 -10.45 17.34 12.45
N GLY A 125 -11.55 17.42 13.21
CA GLY A 125 -12.08 18.69 13.72
C GLY A 125 -11.10 19.52 14.55
N GLU A 126 -10.29 18.88 15.39
CA GLU A 126 -9.29 19.54 16.24
C GLU A 126 -7.85 19.08 15.97
N ILE A 127 -7.66 18.08 15.10
CA ILE A 127 -6.36 17.47 14.82
C ILE A 127 -5.76 18.01 13.52
N SER A 128 -4.48 18.38 13.58
CA SER A 128 -3.70 18.81 12.42
C SER A 128 -3.21 17.62 11.58
N GLU A 129 -2.77 17.90 10.36
CA GLU A 129 -2.16 16.89 9.49
C GLU A 129 -0.90 16.27 10.13
N ASP A 130 -0.07 17.08 10.79
CA ASP A 130 1.15 16.62 11.47
C ASP A 130 0.83 15.68 12.64
N GLU A 131 -0.17 16.01 13.46
CA GLU A 131 -0.62 15.15 14.57
C GLU A 131 -1.20 13.83 14.06
N LEU A 132 -1.93 13.84 12.94
CA LEU A 132 -2.41 12.61 12.31
C LEU A 132 -1.24 11.74 11.83
N ILE A 133 -0.20 12.33 11.24
CA ILE A 133 1.01 11.61 10.83
C ILE A 133 1.72 10.99 12.04
N ASP A 134 1.79 11.70 13.16
CA ASP A 134 2.38 11.18 14.39
C ASP A 134 1.61 9.95 14.89
N LEU A 135 0.27 9.98 14.91
CA LEU A 135 -0.55 8.80 15.22
C LEU A 135 -0.28 7.63 14.27
N LEU A 136 -0.18 7.90 12.96
CA LEU A 136 0.10 6.87 11.96
C LEU A 136 1.53 6.32 12.03
N ASN A 137 2.48 7.06 12.58
CA ASN A 137 3.87 6.63 12.76
C ASN A 137 4.03 5.57 13.85
N GLU A 138 3.06 5.44 14.76
CA GLU A 138 3.02 4.36 15.76
C GLU A 138 2.60 3.03 15.13
N GLY A 139 1.89 3.08 13.99
CA GLY A 139 1.41 1.92 13.26
C GLY A 139 2.45 1.28 12.35
N MET A 140 2.58 -0.04 12.46
CA MET A 140 3.39 -0.87 11.56
C MET A 140 2.49 -1.84 10.79
N PHE A 141 2.68 -1.90 9.48
CA PHE A 141 2.13 -2.92 8.61
C PHE A 141 3.22 -3.97 8.31
N ILE A 142 2.92 -5.22 8.62
CA ILE A 142 3.83 -6.34 8.50
C ILE A 142 3.29 -7.29 7.44
N VAL A 143 4.14 -7.67 6.50
CA VAL A 143 3.86 -8.75 5.55
C VAL A 143 4.83 -9.89 5.79
N THR A 144 4.28 -11.09 5.89
CA THR A 144 5.03 -12.35 5.95
C THR A 144 4.66 -13.22 4.76
N TRP A 145 5.65 -13.94 4.22
CA TRP A 145 5.45 -14.86 3.12
C TRP A 145 6.51 -15.95 3.14
N THR A 146 6.23 -17.08 2.50
CA THR A 146 7.21 -18.13 2.26
C THR A 146 7.73 -18.02 0.83
N GLU A 147 9.05 -18.01 0.64
CA GLU A 147 9.68 -18.08 -0.68
C GLU A 147 10.81 -19.11 -0.63
N ASP A 148 10.79 -20.08 -1.56
CA ASP A 148 11.74 -21.20 -1.61
C ASP A 148 11.84 -21.98 -0.29
N GLY A 149 10.70 -22.15 0.40
CA GLY A 149 10.61 -22.85 1.68
C GLY A 149 11.18 -22.08 2.88
N LYS A 150 11.52 -20.80 2.71
CA LYS A 150 11.96 -19.91 3.80
C LYS A 150 10.92 -18.82 4.05
N GLU A 151 10.58 -18.64 5.32
CA GLU A 151 9.77 -17.51 5.75
C GLU A 151 10.57 -16.20 5.60
N LYS A 152 9.90 -15.19 5.06
CA LYS A 152 10.38 -13.83 4.90
C LYS A 152 9.38 -12.88 5.53
N ARG A 153 9.89 -11.75 5.99
CA ARG A 153 9.13 -10.70 6.66
C ARG A 153 9.60 -9.34 6.17
N LYS A 154 8.67 -8.43 5.94
CA LYS A 154 8.94 -7.02 5.66
C LYS A 154 7.96 -6.17 6.43
N GLU A 155 8.44 -5.03 6.89
CA GLU A 155 7.67 -4.12 7.73
C GLU A 155 7.66 -2.73 7.11
N PHE A 156 6.53 -2.06 7.23
CA PHE A 156 6.28 -0.73 6.70
C PHE A 156 5.66 0.13 7.78
N LYS A 157 6.25 1.29 8.04
CA LYS A 157 5.63 2.32 8.89
C LYS A 157 4.51 3.00 8.12
N ILE A 158 3.32 3.04 8.68
CA ILE A 158 2.14 3.55 7.96
C ILE A 158 2.30 5.06 7.71
N GLY A 159 2.69 5.82 8.73
CA GLY A 159 2.91 7.27 8.61
C GLY A 159 3.96 7.69 7.57
N GLU A 160 5.00 6.89 7.33
CA GLU A 160 6.01 7.16 6.28
C GLU A 160 5.44 7.05 4.86
N THR A 161 4.28 6.41 4.71
CA THR A 161 3.60 6.19 3.41
C THR A 161 2.43 7.13 3.19
N ALA A 162 2.15 7.99 4.17
CA ALA A 162 1.00 8.88 4.16
C ALA A 162 1.24 10.09 3.27
N ILE A 163 0.26 10.36 2.41
CA ILE A 163 0.23 11.51 1.51
C ILE A 163 -1.12 12.21 1.58
N PHE A 164 -1.11 13.53 1.76
CA PHE A 164 -2.30 14.36 1.71
C PHE A 164 -2.57 14.79 0.29
N ILE A 165 -3.77 14.51 -0.20
CA ILE A 165 -4.26 14.90 -1.52
C ILE A 165 -5.25 16.05 -1.32
N GLN A 166 -5.07 17.13 -2.09
CA GLN A 166 -5.93 18.33 -2.04
C GLN A 166 -7.14 18.21 -2.95
#